data_AF-A9A8K7-F1
#
_entry.id   AF-A9A8K7-F1
#
_cell.length_a   1.000
_cell.length_b   1.000
_cell.length_c   1.000
_cell.angle_alpha   90.00
_cell.angle_beta   90.00
_cell.angle_gamma   90.00
#
_symmetry.space_group_name_H-M   'P 1'
#
loop_
_entity.id
_entity.type
_entity.pdbx_description
1 polymer ?
#
loop_
_entity_poly.entity_id
_entity_poly.type
_entity_poly.pdbx_seq_one_letter_code
_entity_poly.pdbx_strand_id
1 'polypeptide(L)'
;MSDTKWEIGIAVTLVALSTVLYYIHFLIFHDIHHISIYLLGDIAFTPIEVLLVTLILHRLLEHRDRKQTLEKLNMVIGSFFSSVGEELLTYFSDNDPNLEEIRKNLMVNNNWDDKEFKNAHKILKNYKYGVKITPDNIKELKEFLNSESQFILRLMENPALLEHEKFTGLLMAISHLSEELMKRKDIDNLPESDIEHISGDIVRAYERLVSEWLDYMMYLKNNYPYLFSLAMRSNPFDLTSEIIVK
;
A
#
# COMPACT_ATOMS: atom_id res chain seq x y z
N MET A 1 29.52 -1.74 -10.44
CA MET A 1 30.69 -1.36 -11.28
C MET A 1 30.77 -2.13 -12.62
N SER A 2 29.83 -3.03 -12.95
CA SER A 2 29.75 -3.69 -14.27
C SER A 2 28.92 -2.88 -15.28
N ASP A 3 27.94 -2.11 -14.82
CA ASP A 3 26.95 -1.47 -15.70
C ASP A 3 27.50 -0.29 -16.51
N THR A 4 28.57 0.36 -16.05
CA THR A 4 29.13 1.53 -16.75
C THR A 4 29.87 1.16 -18.04
N LYS A 5 30.30 -0.11 -18.20
CA LYS A 5 31.15 -0.52 -19.34
C LYS A 5 30.39 -0.63 -20.65
N TRP A 6 29.12 -1.06 -20.62
CA TRP A 6 28.33 -1.20 -21.85
C TRP A 6 27.82 0.15 -22.34
N GLU A 7 27.45 1.06 -21.42
CA GLU A 7 27.05 2.44 -21.73
C GLU A 7 28.16 3.19 -22.48
N ILE A 8 29.39 3.11 -21.97
CA ILE A 8 30.57 3.71 -22.62
C ILE A 8 30.81 3.07 -24.00
N GLY A 9 30.67 1.74 -24.10
CA GLY A 9 30.83 1.03 -25.37
C GLY A 9 29.82 1.49 -26.43
N ILE A 10 28.55 1.68 -26.05
CA ILE A 10 27.52 2.21 -26.94
C ILE A 10 27.82 3.66 -27.31
N ALA A 11 28.18 4.51 -26.35
CA ALA A 11 28.50 5.91 -26.62
C ALA A 11 29.64 6.04 -27.64
N VAL A 12 30.74 5.30 -27.46
CA VAL A 12 31.87 5.29 -28.39
C VAL A 12 31.44 4.80 -29.78
N THR A 13 30.64 3.72 -29.84
CA THR A 13 30.15 3.16 -31.10
C THR A 13 29.27 4.14 -31.86
N LEU A 14 28.35 4.83 -31.17
CA LEU A 14 27.46 5.82 -31.77
C LEU A 14 28.24 7.05 -32.28
N VAL A 15 29.23 7.53 -31.53
CA VAL A 15 30.10 8.63 -31.97
C VAL A 15 30.94 8.23 -33.19
N ALA A 16 31.51 7.01 -33.18
CA ALA A 16 32.25 6.49 -34.33
C ALA A 16 31.35 6.35 -35.56
N LEU A 17 30.15 5.80 -35.39
CA LEU A 17 29.17 5.65 -36.47
C LEU A 17 28.75 7.00 -37.05
N SER A 18 28.43 7.97 -36.19
CA SER A 18 28.11 9.34 -36.60
C SER A 18 29.25 9.96 -37.42
N THR A 19 30.50 9.81 -36.96
CA THR A 19 31.69 10.29 -37.67
C THR A 19 31.84 9.67 -39.05
N VAL A 20 31.65 8.35 -39.17
CA VAL A 20 31.72 7.63 -40.45
C VAL A 20 30.61 8.10 -41.40
N LEU A 21 29.39 8.31 -40.91
CA LEU A 21 28.27 8.80 -41.72
C LEU A 21 28.54 10.20 -42.28
N TYR A 22 29.03 11.13 -41.44
CA TYR A 22 29.43 12.46 -41.89
C TYR A 22 30.56 12.42 -42.91
N TYR A 23 31.55 11.53 -42.73
CA TYR A 23 32.64 11.35 -43.67
C TYR A 23 32.16 10.82 -45.04
N ILE A 24 31.27 9.83 -45.06
CA ILE A 24 30.65 9.33 -46.29
C ILE A 24 29.84 10.43 -46.99
N HIS A 25 29.05 11.20 -46.24
CA HIS A 25 28.30 12.33 -46.80
C HIS A 25 29.24 13.35 -47.46
N PHE A 26 30.37 13.67 -46.81
CA PHE A 26 31.38 14.55 -47.39
C PHE A 26 31.97 13.98 -48.69
N LEU A 27 32.30 12.69 -48.76
CA LEU A 27 32.83 12.06 -49.98
C LEU A 27 31.85 12.04 -51.15
N ILE A 28 30.54 12.03 -50.90
CA ILE A 28 29.52 12.02 -51.96
C ILE A 28 29.30 13.44 -52.48
N PHE A 29 29.04 14.40 -51.58
CA PHE A 29 28.58 15.74 -51.95
C PHE A 29 29.70 16.78 -52.05
N HIS A 30 30.86 16.54 -51.43
CA HIS A 30 32.00 17.46 -51.36
C HIS A 30 31.66 18.87 -50.87
N ASP A 31 30.51 19.05 -50.20
CA ASP A 31 30.01 20.34 -49.72
C ASP A 31 30.06 20.40 -48.19
N ILE A 32 31.13 21.00 -47.68
CA ILE A 32 31.34 21.20 -46.24
C ILE A 32 30.43 22.29 -45.67
N HIS A 33 30.00 23.24 -46.49
CA HIS A 33 29.14 24.35 -46.06
C HIS A 33 27.73 23.84 -45.77
N HIS A 34 27.21 22.94 -46.60
CA HIS A 34 25.95 22.25 -46.35
C HIS A 34 25.97 21.53 -45.00
N ILE A 35 26.99 20.69 -44.76
CA ILE A 35 27.17 19.97 -43.49
C ILE A 35 27.23 20.95 -42.30
N SER A 36 27.94 22.07 -42.45
CA SER A 36 28.14 23.06 -41.37
C SER A 36 26.85 23.77 -40.96
N ILE A 37 25.95 24.09 -41.92
CA ILE A 37 24.66 24.72 -41.61
C ILE A 37 23.75 23.77 -40.84
N TYR A 38 23.65 22.50 -41.25
CA TYR A 38 22.84 21.53 -40.52
C TYR A 38 23.41 21.23 -39.14
N LEU A 39 24.73 21.09 -39.01
CA LEU A 39 25.39 20.89 -37.72
C LEU A 39 25.09 22.04 -36.75
N LEU A 40 25.13 23.29 -37.21
CA LEU A 40 24.78 24.44 -36.38
C LEU A 40 23.31 24.41 -35.96
N GLY A 41 22.41 24.00 -36.86
CA GLY A 41 20.99 23.79 -36.57
C GLY A 41 20.75 22.72 -35.51
N ASP A 42 21.43 21.56 -35.63
CA ASP A 42 21.35 20.46 -34.66
C ASP A 42 21.85 20.89 -33.27
N ILE A 43 22.99 21.59 -33.22
CA ILE A 43 23.55 22.14 -31.97
C ILE A 43 22.57 23.15 -31.35
N ALA A 44 21.95 24.02 -32.15
CA ALA A 44 20.99 24.99 -31.67
C ALA A 44 19.68 24.34 -31.16
N PHE A 45 19.29 23.19 -31.72
CA PHE A 45 18.10 22.44 -31.31
C PHE A 45 18.34 21.49 -30.13
N THR A 46 19.58 21.03 -29.93
CA THR A 46 19.97 20.09 -28.85
C THR A 46 19.44 20.48 -27.46
N PRO A 47 19.45 21.77 -27.02
CA PRO A 47 18.88 22.13 -25.72
C PRO A 47 17.39 21.80 -25.58
N ILE A 48 16.61 21.95 -26.66
CA ILE A 48 15.18 21.62 -26.69
C ILE A 48 14.99 20.10 -26.66
N GLU A 49 15.79 19.38 -27.44
CA GLU A 49 15.78 17.92 -27.47
C GLU A 49 16.11 17.32 -26.09
N VAL A 50 17.20 17.77 -25.46
CA VAL A 50 17.61 17.33 -24.12
C VAL A 50 16.52 17.65 -23.10
N LEU A 51 15.91 18.84 -23.14
CA LEU A 51 14.80 19.20 -22.26
C LEU A 51 13.62 18.24 -22.43
N LEU A 52 13.20 17.99 -23.67
CA LEU A 52 12.06 17.11 -23.99
C LEU A 52 12.32 15.69 -23.49
N VAL A 53 13.46 15.10 -23.87
CA VAL A 53 13.84 13.74 -23.49
C VAL A 53 13.96 13.61 -21.97
N THR A 54 14.58 14.59 -21.30
CA THR A 54 14.73 14.57 -19.85
C THR A 54 13.39 14.64 -19.14
N LEU A 55 12.46 15.51 -19.57
CA LEU A 55 11.13 15.62 -18.95
C LEU A 55 10.31 14.34 -19.12
N ILE A 56 10.33 13.74 -20.32
CA ILE A 56 9.61 12.50 -20.59
C ILE A 56 10.22 11.36 -19.77
N LEU A 57 11.55 11.21 -19.79
CA LEU A 57 12.24 10.17 -19.04
C LEU A 57 12.01 10.31 -17.53
N HIS A 58 12.10 11.53 -17.01
CA HIS A 58 11.84 11.79 -15.59
C HIS A 58 10.43 11.38 -15.17
N ARG A 59 9.40 11.73 -15.95
CA ARG A 59 8.02 11.31 -15.68
C ARG A 59 7.82 9.80 -15.76
N LEU A 60 8.46 9.13 -16.72
CA LEU A 60 8.39 7.68 -16.85
C LEU A 60 9.06 6.98 -15.65
N LEU A 61 10.22 7.46 -15.24
CA LEU A 61 10.93 6.95 -14.06
C LEU A 61 10.10 7.16 -12.79
N GLU A 62 9.57 8.38 -12.58
CA GLU A 62 8.72 8.69 -11.43
C GLU A 62 7.47 7.80 -11.38
N HIS A 63 6.81 7.58 -12.52
CA HIS A 63 5.66 6.69 -12.59
C HIS A 63 6.02 5.25 -12.22
N ARG A 64 7.14 4.74 -12.75
CA ARG A 64 7.63 3.40 -12.44
C ARG A 64 7.97 3.26 -10.96
N ASP A 65 8.67 4.23 -10.41
CA ASP A 65 9.13 4.20 -9.02
C ASP A 65 7.92 4.27 -8.06
N ARG A 66 6.93 5.14 -8.33
CA ARG A 66 5.66 5.18 -7.58
C ARG A 66 4.92 3.84 -7.62
N LYS A 67 4.84 3.21 -8.80
CA LYS A 67 4.19 1.89 -8.93
C LYS A 67 4.91 0.83 -8.08
N GLN A 68 6.23 0.80 -8.12
CA GLN A 68 7.02 -0.14 -7.32
C GLN A 68 6.87 0.10 -5.81
N THR A 69 6.82 1.36 -5.37
CA THR A 69 6.58 1.70 -3.96
C THR A 69 5.18 1.26 -3.52
N LEU A 70 4.15 1.51 -4.33
CA LEU A 70 2.77 1.05 -4.06
C LEU A 70 2.67 -0.48 -3.98
N GLU A 71 3.36 -1.20 -4.87
CA GLU A 71 3.40 -2.66 -4.84
C GLU A 71 4.04 -3.18 -3.54
N LYS A 72 5.20 -2.63 -3.16
CA LYS A 72 5.89 -2.99 -1.90
C LYS A 72 5.04 -2.66 -0.68
N LEU A 73 4.39 -1.50 -0.66
CA LEU A 73 3.50 -1.11 0.43
C LEU A 73 2.36 -2.11 0.60
N ASN A 74 1.72 -2.54 -0.48
CA ASN A 74 0.64 -3.52 -0.39
C ASN A 74 1.12 -4.93 0.00
N MET A 75 2.39 -5.29 -0.26
CA MET A 75 2.99 -6.50 0.32
C MET A 75 3.11 -6.38 1.85
N VAL A 76 3.49 -5.20 2.36
CA VAL A 76 3.57 -4.92 3.79
C VAL A 76 2.17 -4.94 4.43
N ILE A 77 1.19 -4.28 3.81
CA ILE A 77 -0.22 -4.31 4.25
C ILE A 77 -0.74 -5.76 4.26
N GLY A 78 -0.41 -6.56 3.25
CA GLY A 78 -0.77 -7.97 3.21
C GLY A 78 -0.17 -8.77 4.36
N SER A 79 1.12 -8.58 4.65
CA SER A 79 1.75 -9.20 5.81
C SER A 79 1.09 -8.76 7.13
N PHE A 80 0.66 -7.51 7.23
CA PHE A 80 -0.08 -7.03 8.39
C PHE A 80 -1.43 -7.73 8.55
N PHE A 81 -2.23 -7.82 7.47
CA PHE A 81 -3.54 -8.48 7.55
C PHE A 81 -3.44 -9.97 7.85
N SER A 82 -2.50 -10.68 7.23
CA SER A 82 -2.33 -12.11 7.48
C SER A 82 -1.82 -12.46 8.87
N SER A 83 -1.14 -11.54 9.57
CA SER A 83 -0.60 -11.80 10.92
C SER A 83 -1.44 -11.19 12.03
N VAL A 84 -1.99 -9.98 11.83
CA VAL A 84 -2.61 -9.18 12.89
C VAL A 84 -3.99 -8.67 12.50
N GLY A 85 -4.11 -8.14 11.28
CA GLY A 85 -5.30 -7.40 10.89
C GLY A 85 -6.58 -8.24 10.82
N GLU A 86 -6.51 -9.48 10.32
CA GLU A 86 -7.69 -10.37 10.26
C GLU A 86 -8.18 -10.79 11.65
N GLU A 87 -7.25 -11.07 12.58
CA GLU A 87 -7.59 -11.43 13.96
C GLU A 87 -8.17 -10.25 14.74
N LEU A 88 -7.60 -9.04 14.58
CA LEU A 88 -8.18 -7.82 15.15
C LEU A 88 -9.56 -7.50 14.57
N LEU A 89 -9.76 -7.69 13.25
CA LEU A 89 -11.07 -7.50 12.63
C LEU A 89 -12.10 -8.47 13.22
N THR A 90 -11.74 -9.74 13.33
CA THR A 90 -12.60 -10.77 13.92
C THR A 90 -12.97 -10.38 15.35
N TYR A 91 -11.96 -10.13 16.20
CA TYR A 91 -12.15 -9.74 17.60
C TYR A 91 -13.01 -8.47 17.75
N PHE A 92 -12.78 -7.41 16.97
CA PHE A 92 -13.59 -6.19 17.06
C PHE A 92 -15.01 -6.41 16.53
N SER A 93 -15.17 -7.17 15.46
CA SER A 93 -16.48 -7.44 14.86
C SER A 93 -17.35 -8.34 15.74
N ASP A 94 -16.78 -9.36 16.39
CA ASP A 94 -17.48 -10.25 17.31
C ASP A 94 -18.03 -9.51 18.54
N ASN A 95 -17.38 -8.41 18.92
CA ASN A 95 -17.77 -7.57 20.03
C ASN A 95 -18.57 -6.32 19.60
N ASP A 96 -18.89 -6.17 18.32
CA ASP A 96 -19.69 -5.05 17.79
C ASP A 96 -21.20 -5.37 17.86
N PRO A 97 -21.97 -4.70 18.73
CA PRO A 97 -23.40 -4.98 18.90
C PRO A 97 -24.24 -4.64 17.66
N ASN A 98 -23.73 -3.80 16.74
CA ASN A 98 -24.46 -3.33 15.56
C ASN A 98 -23.94 -3.96 14.26
N LEU A 99 -23.03 -4.94 14.32
CA LEU A 99 -22.37 -5.51 13.14
C LEU A 99 -23.36 -5.96 12.05
N GLU A 100 -24.49 -6.55 12.45
CA GLU A 100 -25.52 -7.05 11.53
C GLU A 100 -26.08 -5.97 10.58
N GLU A 101 -25.99 -4.68 10.93
CA GLU A 101 -26.39 -3.56 10.06
C GLU A 101 -25.49 -3.43 8.82
N ILE A 102 -24.19 -3.67 8.97
CA ILE A 102 -23.18 -3.47 7.90
C ILE A 102 -22.60 -4.76 7.36
N ARG A 103 -22.87 -5.90 8.00
CA ARG A 103 -22.30 -7.19 7.67
C ARG A 103 -22.44 -7.54 6.19
N LYS A 104 -23.65 -7.36 5.63
CA LYS A 104 -23.92 -7.61 4.20
C LYS A 104 -23.10 -6.71 3.28
N ASN A 105 -22.74 -5.51 3.73
CA ASN A 105 -21.89 -4.57 3.01
C ASN A 105 -20.40 -4.84 3.18
N LEU A 106 -20.02 -5.88 3.93
CA LEU A 106 -18.64 -6.34 4.11
C LEU A 106 -18.43 -7.78 3.60
N MET A 107 -19.48 -8.43 3.12
CA MET A 107 -19.43 -9.72 2.41
C MET A 107 -18.88 -9.54 0.99
N VAL A 108 -17.58 -9.23 0.91
CA VAL A 108 -16.84 -9.10 -0.34
C VAL A 108 -16.91 -10.42 -1.11
N ASN A 109 -17.24 -10.36 -2.40
CA ASN A 109 -17.30 -11.53 -3.26
C ASN A 109 -16.71 -11.25 -4.66
N ASN A 110 -16.57 -12.30 -5.48
CA ASN A 110 -15.97 -12.20 -6.81
C ASN A 110 -16.69 -11.22 -7.76
N ASN A 111 -17.95 -10.87 -7.52
CA ASN A 111 -18.72 -9.98 -8.40
C ASN A 111 -18.54 -8.50 -8.08
N TRP A 112 -17.86 -8.13 -6.99
CA TRP A 112 -17.67 -6.72 -6.61
C TRP A 112 -16.75 -5.99 -7.59
N ASP A 113 -17.17 -4.89 -8.21
CA ASP A 113 -16.30 -3.98 -8.93
C ASP A 113 -15.84 -2.81 -8.04
N ASP A 114 -14.99 -1.91 -8.56
CA ASP A 114 -14.46 -0.76 -7.83
C ASP A 114 -15.57 0.16 -7.25
N LYS A 115 -16.77 0.17 -7.84
CA LYS A 115 -17.93 0.92 -7.36
C LYS A 115 -18.55 0.26 -6.14
N GLU A 116 -18.63 -1.06 -6.05
CA GLU A 116 -19.09 -1.75 -4.85
C GLU A 116 -18.17 -1.44 -3.66
N PHE A 117 -16.84 -1.49 -3.85
CA PHE A 117 -15.88 -1.09 -2.81
C PHE A 117 -16.08 0.37 -2.37
N LYS A 118 -16.24 1.29 -3.33
CA LYS A 118 -16.52 2.70 -3.02
C LYS A 118 -17.86 2.89 -2.30
N ASN A 119 -18.87 2.08 -2.61
CA ASN A 119 -20.16 2.12 -1.93
C ASN A 119 -20.05 1.60 -0.50
N ALA A 120 -19.32 0.50 -0.29
CA ALA A 120 -19.03 -0.02 1.05
C ALA A 120 -18.33 1.04 1.92
N HIS A 121 -17.30 1.71 1.41
CA HIS A 121 -16.66 2.84 2.09
C HIS A 121 -17.62 3.96 2.49
N LYS A 122 -18.56 4.33 1.61
CA LYS A 122 -19.55 5.38 1.91
C LYS A 122 -20.51 4.97 3.04
N ILE A 123 -20.93 3.71 3.06
CA ILE A 123 -21.81 3.17 4.10
C ILE A 123 -21.05 3.17 5.43
N LEU A 124 -19.83 2.64 5.43
CA LEU A 124 -18.99 2.51 6.62
C LEU A 124 -18.55 3.84 7.22
N LYS A 125 -18.41 4.89 6.40
CA LYS A 125 -18.11 6.24 6.91
C LYS A 125 -19.22 6.80 7.81
N ASN A 126 -20.47 6.40 7.59
CA ASN A 126 -21.62 6.82 8.39
C ASN A 126 -22.03 5.77 9.42
N TYR A 127 -21.35 4.63 9.45
CA TYR A 127 -21.62 3.58 10.41
C TYR A 127 -21.14 4.00 11.79
N LYS A 128 -21.99 3.79 12.80
CA LYS A 128 -21.64 4.05 14.18
C LYS A 128 -20.97 2.80 14.76
N TYR A 129 -19.66 2.71 14.55
CA TYR A 129 -18.83 1.69 15.17
C TYR A 129 -19.03 1.70 16.69
N GLY A 130 -19.22 0.50 17.25
CA GLY A 130 -19.32 0.28 18.68
C GLY A 130 -18.66 -1.04 19.04
N VAL A 131 -18.18 -1.15 20.27
CA VAL A 131 -17.67 -2.40 20.81
C VAL A 131 -18.13 -2.53 22.24
N LYS A 132 -18.63 -3.70 22.62
CA LYS A 132 -19.03 -4.03 23.99
C LYS A 132 -18.01 -4.99 24.59
N ILE A 133 -17.00 -4.44 25.24
CA ILE A 133 -15.90 -5.21 25.83
C ILE A 133 -16.16 -5.58 27.29
N THR A 134 -15.72 -6.77 27.68
CA THR A 134 -15.62 -7.21 29.08
C THR A 134 -14.15 -7.24 29.54
N PRO A 135 -13.86 -7.33 30.85
CA PRO A 135 -12.49 -7.50 31.35
C PRO A 135 -11.76 -8.69 30.72
N ASP A 136 -12.45 -9.80 30.48
CA ASP A 136 -11.86 -10.98 29.85
C ASP A 136 -11.48 -10.70 28.39
N ASN A 137 -12.33 -10.02 27.62
CA ASN A 137 -12.00 -9.60 26.27
C ASN A 137 -10.75 -8.68 26.27
N ILE A 138 -10.69 -7.71 27.19
CA ILE A 138 -9.54 -6.80 27.30
C ILE A 138 -8.25 -7.57 27.60
N LYS A 139 -8.29 -8.62 28.43
CA LYS A 139 -7.13 -9.49 28.68
C LYS A 139 -6.70 -10.24 27.43
N GLU A 140 -7.63 -10.85 26.69
CA GLU A 140 -7.35 -11.54 25.44
C GLU A 140 -6.68 -10.60 24.41
N LEU A 141 -7.26 -9.42 24.21
CA LEU A 141 -6.71 -8.40 23.31
C LEU A 141 -5.32 -7.94 23.76
N LYS A 142 -5.11 -7.78 25.07
CA LYS A 142 -3.81 -7.42 25.63
C LYS A 142 -2.77 -8.49 25.33
N GLU A 143 -3.07 -9.76 25.60
CA GLU A 143 -2.14 -10.86 25.35
C GLU A 143 -1.80 -10.96 23.86
N PHE A 144 -2.80 -10.84 22.98
CA PHE A 144 -2.62 -10.83 21.54
C PHE A 144 -1.72 -9.67 21.07
N LEU A 145 -2.05 -8.42 21.41
CA LEU A 145 -1.26 -7.25 21.02
C LEU A 145 0.15 -7.25 21.60
N ASN A 146 0.36 -7.85 22.77
CA ASN A 146 1.68 -8.05 23.34
C ASN A 146 2.52 -9.02 22.49
N SER A 147 1.91 -10.13 22.07
CA SER A 147 2.58 -11.15 21.25
C SER A 147 3.01 -10.61 19.87
N GLU A 148 2.23 -9.68 19.32
CA GLU A 148 2.47 -9.07 18.00
C GLU A 148 3.22 -7.73 18.06
N SER A 149 3.57 -7.26 19.26
CA SER A 149 4.20 -5.94 19.47
C SER A 149 5.47 -5.73 18.65
N GLN A 150 6.37 -6.73 18.62
CA GLN A 150 7.62 -6.68 17.84
C GLN A 150 7.36 -6.66 16.33
N PHE A 151 6.30 -7.33 15.87
CA PHE A 151 5.93 -7.32 14.47
C PHE A 151 5.37 -5.94 14.06
N ILE A 152 4.47 -5.37 14.85
CA ILE A 152 3.91 -4.01 14.62
C ILE A 152 5.03 -2.96 14.59
N LEU A 153 5.99 -3.02 15.52
CA LEU A 153 7.14 -2.11 15.54
C LEU A 153 7.98 -2.22 14.25
N ARG A 154 8.29 -3.44 13.80
CA ARG A 154 9.03 -3.63 12.53
C ARG A 154 8.26 -3.13 11.31
N LEU A 155 6.92 -3.21 11.32
CA LEU A 155 6.13 -2.61 10.26
C LEU A 155 6.33 -1.10 10.25
N MET A 156 6.22 -0.43 11.40
CA MET A 156 6.39 1.02 11.53
C MET A 156 7.77 1.54 11.11
N GLU A 157 8.81 0.71 11.19
CA GLU A 157 10.16 1.03 10.70
C GLU A 157 10.28 0.98 9.16
N ASN A 158 9.27 0.47 8.45
CA ASN A 158 9.34 0.32 7.01
C ASN A 158 9.23 1.67 6.28
N PRO A 159 10.22 2.08 5.48
CA PRO A 159 10.23 3.40 4.83
C PRO A 159 9.09 3.58 3.82
N ALA A 160 8.52 2.50 3.28
CA ALA A 160 7.37 2.58 2.36
C ALA A 160 6.09 3.11 3.03
N LEU A 161 6.02 3.10 4.37
CA LEU A 161 4.88 3.63 5.13
C LEU A 161 4.81 5.15 5.14
N LEU A 162 5.95 5.84 5.02
CA LEU A 162 6.01 7.31 5.11
C LEU A 162 5.13 7.99 4.04
N GLU A 163 4.85 7.29 2.94
CA GLU A 163 4.02 7.80 1.84
C GLU A 163 2.52 7.48 2.01
N HIS A 164 2.13 6.69 3.02
CA HIS A 164 0.75 6.22 3.21
C HIS A 164 0.19 6.59 4.59
N GLU A 165 -0.39 7.79 4.68
CA GLU A 165 -0.93 8.35 5.93
C GLU A 165 -2.02 7.46 6.56
N LYS A 166 -2.84 6.79 5.73
CA LYS A 166 -3.97 5.98 6.21
C LYS A 166 -3.49 4.75 6.99
N PHE A 167 -2.58 3.99 6.40
CA PHE A 167 -2.03 2.78 7.03
C PHE A 167 -1.11 3.13 8.21
N THR A 168 -0.32 4.21 8.09
CA THR A 168 0.45 4.74 9.22
C THR A 168 -0.46 5.13 10.38
N GLY A 169 -1.59 5.78 10.11
CA GLY A 169 -2.60 6.12 11.12
C GLY A 169 -3.25 4.89 11.76
N LEU A 170 -3.46 3.81 11.01
CA LEU A 170 -3.93 2.53 11.55
C LEU A 170 -2.91 1.91 12.51
N LEU A 171 -1.65 1.78 12.08
CA LEU A 171 -0.58 1.23 12.93
C LEU A 171 -0.39 2.06 14.21
N MET A 172 -0.48 3.38 14.11
CA MET A 172 -0.42 4.27 15.27
C MET A 172 -1.58 4.04 16.24
N ALA A 173 -2.81 3.87 15.74
CA ALA A 173 -3.98 3.60 16.59
C ALA A 173 -3.84 2.25 17.32
N ILE A 174 -3.39 1.21 16.64
CA ILE A 174 -3.15 -0.12 17.23
C ILE A 174 -1.99 -0.06 18.25
N SER A 175 -0.90 0.62 17.91
CA SER A 175 0.24 0.79 18.83
C SER A 175 -0.16 1.54 20.09
N HIS A 176 -0.95 2.61 19.96
CA HIS A 176 -1.46 3.37 21.09
C HIS A 176 -2.32 2.52 22.03
N LEU A 177 -3.27 1.77 21.46
CA LEU A 177 -4.11 0.83 22.20
C LEU A 177 -3.26 -0.23 22.91
N SER A 178 -2.28 -0.82 22.22
CA SER A 178 -1.36 -1.80 22.79
C SER A 178 -0.58 -1.22 23.98
N GLU A 179 0.00 -0.04 23.82
CA GLU A 179 0.75 0.64 24.89
C GLU A 179 -0.11 0.93 26.12
N GLU A 180 -1.36 1.38 25.92
CA GLU A 180 -2.27 1.66 27.01
C GLU A 180 -2.61 0.37 27.78
N LEU A 181 -2.94 -0.71 27.07
CA LEU A 181 -3.23 -2.01 27.67
C LEU A 181 -2.02 -2.61 28.40
N MET A 182 -0.80 -2.43 27.88
CA MET A 182 0.42 -2.90 28.54
C MET A 182 0.69 -2.18 29.87
N LYS A 183 0.37 -0.88 29.95
CA LYS A 183 0.59 -0.07 31.17
C LYS A 183 -0.40 -0.42 32.28
N ARG A 184 -1.57 -0.99 31.95
CA ARG A 184 -2.61 -1.37 32.90
C ARG A 184 -2.28 -2.72 33.56
N LYS A 185 -2.00 -2.70 34.87
CA LYS A 185 -1.59 -3.90 35.63
C LYS A 185 -2.78 -4.76 36.08
N ASP A 186 -3.87 -4.13 36.49
CA ASP A 186 -5.11 -4.80 36.93
C ASP A 186 -6.22 -4.50 35.92
N ILE A 187 -6.68 -5.54 35.21
CA ILE A 187 -7.76 -5.46 34.23
C ILE A 187 -9.09 -5.92 34.85
N ASP A 188 -9.02 -6.72 35.92
CA ASP A 188 -10.19 -7.30 36.57
C ASP A 188 -11.04 -6.23 37.27
N ASN A 189 -10.42 -5.16 37.76
CA ASN A 189 -11.09 -4.07 38.48
C ASN A 189 -10.89 -2.70 37.82
N LEU A 190 -11.13 -2.61 36.51
CA LEU A 190 -11.11 -1.32 35.82
C LEU A 190 -12.37 -0.48 36.17
N PRO A 191 -12.22 0.82 36.45
CA PRO A 191 -13.37 1.70 36.58
C PRO A 191 -14.10 1.83 35.24
N GLU A 192 -15.40 2.13 35.29
CA GLU A 192 -16.26 2.25 34.10
C GLU A 192 -15.70 3.27 33.08
N SER A 193 -15.16 4.39 33.55
CA SER A 193 -14.52 5.41 32.71
C SER A 193 -13.33 4.89 31.91
N ASP A 194 -12.57 3.94 32.45
CA ASP A 194 -11.45 3.32 31.75
C ASP A 194 -11.91 2.31 30.69
N ILE A 195 -12.98 1.57 30.98
CA ILE A 195 -13.59 0.66 30.01
C ILE A 195 -14.15 1.46 28.82
N GLU A 196 -14.80 2.59 29.09
CA GLU A 196 -15.27 3.52 28.05
C GLU A 196 -14.11 4.09 27.23
N HIS A 197 -13.00 4.47 27.87
CA HIS A 197 -11.80 4.96 27.18
C HIS A 197 -11.23 3.90 26.23
N ILE A 198 -11.00 2.68 26.72
CA ILE A 198 -10.49 1.56 25.91
C ILE A 198 -11.46 1.23 24.76
N SER A 199 -12.77 1.27 25.01
CA SER A 199 -13.78 1.05 23.97
C SER A 199 -13.67 2.12 22.87
N GLY A 200 -13.47 3.38 23.24
CA GLY A 200 -13.22 4.47 22.30
C GLY A 200 -11.95 4.25 21.48
N ASP A 201 -10.88 3.76 22.09
CA ASP A 201 -9.60 3.46 21.44
C ASP A 201 -9.71 2.31 20.45
N ILE A 202 -10.41 1.24 20.84
CA ILE A 202 -10.76 0.12 19.97
C ILE A 202 -11.59 0.62 18.79
N VAL A 203 -12.62 1.43 19.00
CA VAL A 203 -13.46 1.97 17.92
C VAL A 203 -12.63 2.77 16.90
N ARG A 204 -11.68 3.60 17.38
CA ARG A 204 -10.78 4.36 16.50
C ARG A 204 -9.87 3.45 15.67
N ALA A 205 -9.38 2.35 16.25
CA ALA A 205 -8.59 1.37 15.52
C ALA A 205 -9.47 0.59 14.53
N TYR A 206 -10.66 0.18 14.95
CA TYR A 206 -11.59 -0.63 14.18
C TYR A 206 -12.05 0.09 12.91
N GLU A 207 -12.49 1.34 12.98
CA GLU A 207 -12.89 2.14 11.81
C GLU A 207 -11.78 2.18 10.74
N ARG A 208 -10.54 2.45 11.19
CA ARG A 208 -9.37 2.50 10.31
C ARG A 208 -9.05 1.14 9.71
N LEU A 209 -9.18 0.09 10.52
CA LEU A 209 -8.87 -1.29 10.13
C LEU A 209 -9.83 -1.79 9.05
N VAL A 210 -11.14 -1.59 9.22
CA VAL A 210 -12.15 -1.96 8.21
C VAL A 210 -11.92 -1.18 6.92
N SER A 211 -11.66 0.12 7.03
CA SER A 211 -11.41 0.96 5.87
C SER A 211 -10.14 0.53 5.12
N GLU A 212 -9.05 0.22 5.82
CA GLU A 212 -7.81 -0.26 5.18
C GLU A 212 -8.01 -1.65 4.56
N TRP A 213 -8.76 -2.52 5.22
CA TRP A 213 -9.06 -3.85 4.72
C TRP A 213 -9.83 -3.81 3.40
N LEU A 214 -10.82 -2.93 3.25
CA LEU A 214 -11.52 -2.75 1.99
C LEU A 214 -10.61 -2.27 0.86
N ASP A 215 -9.70 -1.33 1.14
CA ASP A 215 -8.73 -0.86 0.14
C ASP A 215 -7.76 -1.98 -0.25
N TYR A 216 -7.31 -2.76 0.74
CA TYR A 216 -6.46 -3.92 0.51
C TYR A 216 -7.17 -5.00 -0.33
N MET A 217 -8.43 -5.31 -0.02
CA MET A 217 -9.25 -6.26 -0.79
C MET A 217 -9.47 -5.80 -2.24
N MET A 218 -9.73 -4.51 -2.45
CA MET A 218 -9.84 -3.92 -3.79
C MET A 218 -8.50 -4.01 -4.54
N TYR A 219 -7.39 -3.72 -3.87
CA TYR A 219 -6.05 -3.85 -4.46
C TYR A 219 -5.74 -5.30 -4.86
N LEU A 220 -6.01 -6.27 -3.96
CA LEU A 220 -5.82 -7.69 -4.26
C LEU A 220 -6.67 -8.13 -5.44
N LYS A 221 -7.92 -7.70 -5.52
CA LYS A 221 -8.79 -8.05 -6.64
C LYS A 221 -8.19 -7.62 -7.98
N ASN A 222 -7.69 -6.39 -8.03
CA ASN A 222 -7.21 -5.77 -9.26
C ASN A 222 -5.80 -6.24 -9.68
N ASN A 223 -4.95 -6.66 -8.73
CA ASN A 223 -3.54 -6.93 -9.00
C ASN A 223 -3.13 -8.39 -8.69
N TYR A 224 -3.78 -9.07 -7.75
CA TYR A 224 -3.45 -10.42 -7.31
C TYR A 224 -4.71 -11.28 -7.09
N PRO A 225 -5.46 -11.67 -8.15
CA PRO A 225 -6.73 -12.38 -8.01
C PRO A 225 -6.65 -13.68 -7.20
N TYR A 226 -5.49 -14.35 -7.20
CA TYR A 226 -5.27 -15.57 -6.41
C TYR A 226 -5.21 -15.29 -4.89
N LEU A 227 -4.60 -14.18 -4.47
CA LEU A 227 -4.61 -13.74 -3.08
C LEU A 227 -5.99 -13.24 -2.67
N PHE A 228 -6.68 -12.52 -3.55
CA PHE A 228 -8.05 -12.08 -3.33
C PHE A 228 -8.98 -13.27 -3.04
N SER A 229 -8.88 -14.36 -3.82
CA SER A 229 -9.67 -15.57 -3.59
C SER A 229 -9.37 -16.25 -2.25
N LEU A 230 -8.17 -16.09 -1.69
CA LEU A 230 -7.85 -16.59 -0.35
C LEU A 230 -8.46 -15.68 0.72
N ALA A 231 -8.18 -14.37 0.64
CA ALA A 231 -8.67 -13.37 1.60
C ALA A 231 -10.21 -13.29 1.65
N MET A 232 -10.88 -13.55 0.53
CA MET A 232 -12.34 -13.65 0.47
C MET A 232 -12.88 -14.83 1.28
N ARG A 233 -12.14 -15.95 1.36
CA ARG A 233 -12.54 -17.14 2.12
C ARG A 233 -12.23 -17.02 3.60
N SER A 234 -11.22 -16.25 3.98
CA SER A 234 -10.92 -15.89 5.37
C SER A 234 -11.54 -14.54 5.77
N ASN A 235 -12.65 -14.13 5.13
CA ASN A 235 -13.29 -12.86 5.42
C ASN A 235 -13.70 -12.79 6.91
N PRO A 236 -13.15 -11.85 7.70
CA PRO A 236 -13.44 -11.75 9.14
C PRO A 236 -14.91 -11.52 9.48
N PHE A 237 -15.71 -11.03 8.53
CA PHE A 237 -17.14 -10.75 8.71
C PHE A 237 -18.04 -11.94 8.34
N ASP A 238 -17.46 -13.04 7.85
CA ASP A 238 -18.15 -14.27 7.49
C ASP A 238 -18.01 -15.34 8.58
N LEU A 239 -19.04 -15.47 9.44
CA LEU A 239 -19.20 -16.53 10.43
C LEU A 239 -19.25 -17.97 9.85
N THR A 240 -19.30 -18.12 8.53
CA THR A 240 -19.31 -19.43 7.84
C THR A 240 -18.03 -19.73 7.05
N SER A 241 -16.99 -18.91 7.21
CA SER A 241 -15.72 -19.05 6.50
C SER A 241 -15.03 -20.38 6.76
N GLU A 242 -15.08 -21.31 5.80
CA GLU A 242 -14.22 -22.49 5.74
C GLU A 242 -13.06 -22.25 4.76
N ILE A 243 -11.82 -22.30 5.25
CA ILE A 243 -10.59 -22.12 4.44
C ILE A 243 -10.33 -23.33 3.51
N ILE A 244 -10.98 -24.48 3.77
CA ILE A 244 -10.72 -25.75 3.09
C ILE A 244 -11.39 -25.79 1.70
N VAL A 245 -10.59 -26.03 0.64
CA VAL A 245 -11.10 -26.36 -0.70
C VAL A 245 -11.56 -27.82 -0.71
N LYS A 246 -12.82 -28.08 -1.07
CA LYS A 246 -13.30 -29.42 -1.43
C LYS A 246 -13.16 -29.67 -2.93
#